data_AF-X1QJW5-F1
#
_entry.id   AF-X1QJW5-F1
#
_cell.length_a   1.000
_cell.length_b   1.000
_cell.length_c   1.000
_cell.angle_alpha   90.00
_cell.angle_beta   90.00
_cell.angle_gamma   90.00
#
_symmetry.space_group_name_H-M   'P 1'
#
loop_
_entity.id
_entity.type
_entity.pdbx_description
1 polymer ?
#
loop_
_entity_poly.entity_id
_entity_poly.type
_entity_poly.pdbx_seq_one_letter_code
_entity_poly.pdbx_strand_id
1 'polypeptide(L)' 'MNPNLKIKLGRISLKNPVLAASGTFGYGEEYSRFIDLNELGGIIT' A
#
# COMPACT_ATOMS: atom_id res chain seq x y z
N MET A 1 -19.92 -5.60 -9.48
CA MET A 1 -19.81 -4.45 -8.56
C MET A 1 -18.40 -4.47 -7.98
N ASN A 2 -17.64 -3.39 -8.11
CA ASN A 2 -16.32 -3.30 -7.48
C ASN A 2 -16.48 -2.58 -6.14
N PRO A 3 -16.13 -3.21 -5.00
CA PRO A 3 -16.24 -2.56 -3.70
C PRO A 3 -15.27 -1.38 -3.63
N ASN A 4 -15.72 -0.27 -3.04
CA ASN A 4 -14.83 0.85 -2.75
C ASN A 4 -13.99 0.52 -1.51
N LEU A 5 -12.68 0.39 -1.70
CA LEU A 5 -11.74 0.04 -0.62
C LEU A 5 -11.10 1.26 0.06
N LYS A 6 -11.39 2.49 -0.36
CA LYS A 6 -10.79 3.69 0.23
C LYS A 6 -11.11 3.78 1.73
N ILE A 7 -10.09 4.04 2.55
CA ILE A 7 -10.23 4.19 4.00
C ILE A 7 -9.54 5.46 4.51
N LYS A 8 -9.91 5.87 5.72
CA LYS A 8 -9.21 6.91 6.49
C LYS A 8 -8.59 6.27 7.72
N LEU A 9 -7.28 6.43 7.89
CA LEU A 9 -6.54 5.94 9.05
C LEU A 9 -6.00 7.17 9.81
N GLY A 10 -6.65 7.55 10.91
CA GLY A 10 -6.34 8.79 11.61
C GLY A 10 -6.46 10.02 10.70
N ARG A 11 -5.32 10.67 10.41
CA ARG A 11 -5.25 11.88 9.57
C ARG A 11 -4.94 11.60 8.09
N ILE A 12 -4.66 10.36 7.71
CA ILE A 12 -4.30 9.99 6.34
C ILE A 12 -5.46 9.28 5.62
N SER A 13 -5.55 9.49 4.31
CA SER A 13 -6.47 8.78 3.42
C SER A 13 -5.70 7.81 2.55
N LEU A 14 -6.11 6.54 2.54
CA LEU A 14 -5.48 5.47 1.79
C LEU A 14 -6.43 4.96 0.71
N LYS A 15 -5.89 4.60 -0.45
CA LYS A 15 -6.70 4.09 -1.57
C LYS A 15 -7.32 2.72 -1.29
N ASN A 16 -6.67 1.93 -0.42
CA ASN A 16 -7.12 0.66 0.11
C ASN A 16 -6.38 0.35 1.44
N PRO A 17 -6.82 -0.65 2.24
CA PRO A 17 -6.21 -0.96 3.53
C PRO A 17 -4.98 -1.88 3.44
N VAL A 18 -4.47 -2.18 2.24
CA VAL A 18 -3.34 -3.10 2.07
C VAL A 18 -2.02 -2.34 2.26
N LEU A 19 -1.29 -2.67 3.32
CA LEU A 19 -0.02 -2.04 3.67
C LEU A 19 1.08 -3.10 3.74
N ALA A 20 2.27 -2.80 3.20
CA ALA A 20 3.44 -3.62 3.43
C ALA A 20 4.04 -3.31 4.81
N ALA A 21 4.31 -4.36 5.60
CA ALA A 21 4.87 -4.22 6.94
C ALA A 21 6.35 -3.77 6.91
N SER A 22 6.81 -3.10 7.98
CA SER A 22 8.21 -2.70 8.11
C SER A 22 9.14 -3.91 8.11
N GLY A 23 10.27 -3.78 7.42
CA GLY A 23 11.27 -4.82 7.26
C GLY A 23 10.91 -5.94 6.28
N THR A 24 9.70 -5.96 5.70
CA THR A 24 9.31 -7.02 4.75
C THR A 24 9.38 -6.60 3.28
N PHE A 25 9.55 -5.30 3.01
CA PHE A 25 9.44 -4.74 1.65
C PHE A 25 10.53 -3.73 1.28
N GLY A 26 11.56 -3.53 2.12
CA GLY A 26 12.58 -2.52 1.91
C GLY A 26 11.96 -1.14 1.65
N TYR A 27 12.41 -0.45 0.60
CA TYR A 27 11.79 0.77 0.09
C TYR A 27 10.83 0.53 -1.10
N GLY A 28 10.58 -0.74 -1.45
CA GLY A 28 9.69 -1.14 -2.54
C GLY A 28 10.36 -1.28 -3.91
N GLU A 29 11.60 -0.82 -4.09
CA GLU A 29 12.32 -0.85 -5.38
C GLU A 29 12.49 -2.27 -5.92
N GLU A 30 12.82 -3.23 -5.07
CA GLU A 30 13.00 -4.64 -5.43
C GLU A 30 11.70 -5.29 -5.92
N TYR A 31 10.56 -4.76 -5.49
CA TYR A 31 9.22 -5.25 -5.81
C TYR A 31 8.55 -4.55 -6.99
N SER A 32 9.09 -3.41 -7.44
CA SER A 32 8.59 -2.66 -8.61
C SER A 32 8.53 -3.46 -9.90
N ARG A 33 9.36 -4.51 -10.01
CA ARG A 33 9.38 -5.44 -11.15
C ARG A 33 8.31 -6.53 -11.09
N PHE A 34 7.67 -6.71 -9.94
CA PHE A 34 6.69 -7.77 -9.70
C PHE A 34 5.26 -7.23 -9.56
N ILE A 35 5.11 -6.03 -8.99
CA ILE A 35 3.81 -5.38 -8.78
C ILE A 35 3.91 -3.87 -9.05
N ASP A 36 2.79 -3.25 -9.43
CA ASP A 36 2.69 -1.78 -9.41
C ASP A 36 2.52 -1.29 -7.97
N LEU A 37 3.54 -0.61 -7.45
CA LEU A 37 3.53 -0.04 -6.10
C LEU A 37 2.38 0.98 -5.92
N ASN A 38 1.90 1.60 -7.01
CA ASN A 38 0.73 2.46 -7.00
C ASN A 38 -0.59 1.73 -6.85
N GLU A 39 -0.59 0.42 -6.59
CA GLU A 39 -1.77 -0.35 -6.14
C GLU A 39 -1.81 -0.59 -4.63
N LEU A 40 -0.69 -0.45 -3.89
CA LEU A 40 -0.66 -0.62 -2.42
C LEU A 40 -1.17 0.60 -1.63
N GLY A 41 -1.96 0.39 -0.58
CA GLY A 41 -2.35 1.47 0.34
C GLY A 41 -1.16 2.27 0.88
N GLY A 42 -0.01 1.60 1.08
CA GLY A 42 1.25 2.21 1.52
C GLY A 42 2.31 1.17 1.86
N ILE A 43 3.55 1.64 2.05
CA ILE A 43 4.68 0.86 2.54
C ILE A 43 5.11 1.49 3.86
N ILE A 44 5.23 0.67 4.90
CA ILE A 44 5.73 1.10 6.21
C ILE A 44 7.23 0.85 6.23
N THR A 45 8.04 1.89 6.35
CA THR A 45 9.50 1.81 6.54
C THR A 45 9.84 1.99 8.00
#